data_AF-A0A9D1DUU3-F1
#
_entry.id   AF-A0A9D1DUU3-F1
#
_cell.length_a   1.000
_cell.length_b   1.000
_cell.length_c   1.000
_cell.angle_alpha   90.00
_cell.angle_beta   90.00
_cell.angle_gamma   90.00
#
_symmetry.space_group_name_H-M   'P 1'
#
loop_
_entity.id
_entity.type
_entity.pdbx_description
1 polymer ?
#
loop_
_entity_poly.entity_id
_entity_poly.type
_entity_poly.pdbx_seq_one_letter_code
_entity_poly.pdbx_strand_id
1 'polypeptide(L)'
;MIDSSEDRLLDVTEIRILRPKYNQKDKYSGKKHYHTMKIQIIKGKNTGFIYEIQIGPGKEHDFHLFKRTFEGSPDNITYTADLGYIGINKITNGNTPYKKSKKHPLTEKEEEYNKELAKERIYIEHTNSWIKRFKILSTKFRNNLKYFASFAVLVCALFNLDIA
;
A
#
# COMPACT_ATOMS: atom_id res chain seq x y z
N MET A 1 -0.65 -20.62 -22.59
CA MET A 1 0.56 -20.01 -22.02
C MET A 1 0.11 -19.21 -20.82
N ILE A 2 0.36 -19.73 -19.61
CA ILE A 2 0.03 -19.02 -18.37
C ILE A 2 1.18 -18.05 -18.15
N ASP A 3 0.89 -16.77 -18.29
CA ASP A 3 1.84 -15.68 -18.08
C ASP A 3 2.46 -15.83 -16.69
N SER A 4 3.74 -16.20 -16.67
CA SER A 4 4.44 -16.63 -15.45
C SER A 4 5.07 -15.47 -14.69
N SER A 5 4.70 -14.23 -14.95
CA SER A 5 5.07 -13.06 -14.15
C SER A 5 3.81 -12.39 -13.61
N GLU A 6 3.49 -12.59 -12.33
CA GLU A 6 2.40 -11.86 -11.69
C GLU A 6 2.90 -10.49 -11.23
N ASP A 7 2.81 -9.48 -12.09
CA ASP A 7 2.97 -8.09 -11.68
C ASP A 7 2.01 -7.74 -10.54
N ARG A 8 2.52 -7.07 -9.51
CA ARG A 8 1.75 -6.67 -8.32
C ARG A 8 1.77 -5.16 -8.15
N LEU A 9 0.64 -4.61 -7.77
CA LEU A 9 0.50 -3.22 -7.34
C LEU A 9 0.53 -3.17 -5.83
N LEU A 10 1.21 -2.14 -5.29
CA LEU A 10 1.39 -1.96 -3.86
C LEU A 10 1.07 -0.53 -3.43
N ASP A 11 0.22 -0.40 -2.42
CA ASP A 11 -0.14 0.89 -1.84
C ASP A 11 -0.54 0.74 -0.37
N VAL A 12 -0.42 1.84 0.37
CA VAL A 12 -0.81 1.91 1.78
C VAL A 12 -1.90 2.94 1.95
N THR A 13 -3.01 2.51 2.55
CA THR A 13 -4.01 3.41 3.09
C THR A 13 -3.86 3.55 4.61
N GLU A 14 -4.05 4.77 5.10
CA GLU A 14 -3.85 5.12 6.50
C GLU A 14 -5.18 5.57 7.12
N ILE A 15 -5.58 4.90 8.20
CA ILE A 15 -6.87 5.09 8.86
C ILE A 15 -6.66 5.73 10.23
N ARG A 16 -7.35 6.85 10.48
CA ARG A 16 -7.31 7.54 11.77
C ARG A 16 -7.93 6.66 12.86
N ILE A 17 -7.30 6.62 14.02
CA ILE A 17 -7.81 5.92 15.20
C ILE A 17 -8.01 6.88 16.37
N LEU A 18 -8.68 6.41 17.43
CA LEU A 18 -8.66 7.08 18.74
C LEU A 18 -7.23 7.09 19.31
N ARG A 19 -6.92 8.11 20.11
CA ARG A 19 -5.64 8.17 20.84
C ARG A 19 -5.56 6.94 21.76
N PRO A 20 -4.62 6.01 21.54
CA PRO A 20 -4.51 4.84 22.38
C PRO A 20 -3.93 5.22 23.75
N LYS A 21 -4.28 4.44 24.79
CA LYS A 21 -3.68 4.58 26.13
C LYS A 21 -2.23 4.10 26.17
N TYR A 22 -1.92 3.04 25.41
CA TYR A 22 -0.61 2.39 25.36
C TYR A 22 0.00 2.45 23.94
N ASN A 23 1.32 2.45 23.85
CA ASN A 23 2.09 2.48 22.61
C ASN A 23 1.61 3.63 21.69
N GLN A 24 1.40 4.80 22.30
CA GLN A 24 0.88 5.97 21.63
C GLN A 24 1.84 6.48 20.55
N LYS A 25 3.12 6.56 20.89
CA LYS A 25 4.17 7.06 19.99
C LYS A 25 4.24 6.24 18.69
N ASP A 26 4.06 4.92 18.79
CA ASP A 26 4.14 4.02 17.63
C ASP A 26 2.98 4.22 16.66
N LYS A 27 1.80 4.57 17.18
CA LYS A 27 0.62 4.83 16.34
C LYS A 27 0.55 6.25 15.82
N TYR A 28 1.40 7.16 16.30
CA TYR A 28 1.37 8.56 15.87
C TYR A 28 2.06 8.73 14.52
N SER A 29 1.30 9.20 13.52
CA SER A 29 1.81 9.49 12.19
C SER A 29 2.34 10.91 12.12
N GLY A 30 3.64 11.05 11.86
CA GLY A 30 4.27 12.36 11.66
C GLY A 30 3.73 13.09 10.42
N LYS A 31 3.33 12.34 9.38
CA LYS A 31 2.77 12.89 8.12
C LYS A 31 1.35 13.41 8.31
N LYS A 32 0.54 12.73 9.12
CA LYS A 32 -0.88 13.06 9.32
C LYS A 32 -1.17 13.92 10.55
N HIS A 33 -0.24 13.97 11.51
CA HIS A 33 -0.41 14.65 12.81
C HIS A 33 -1.56 14.09 13.66
N TYR A 34 -1.81 12.78 13.56
CA TYR A 34 -2.73 12.06 14.45
C TYR A 34 -2.38 10.57 14.53
N HIS A 35 -3.03 9.85 15.46
CA HIS A 35 -2.85 8.41 15.60
C HIS A 35 -3.56 7.67 14.49
N THR A 36 -2.87 6.72 13.88
CA THR A 36 -3.36 5.95 12.73
C THR A 36 -2.92 4.50 12.79
N MET A 37 -3.63 3.70 12.00
CA MET A 37 -3.20 2.37 11.58
C MET A 37 -3.13 2.35 10.06
N LYS A 38 -2.14 1.65 9.52
CA LYS A 38 -1.90 1.46 8.10
C LYS A 38 -2.47 0.12 7.65
N ILE A 39 -2.99 0.11 6.44
CA ILE A 39 -3.40 -1.08 5.70
C ILE A 39 -2.61 -1.03 4.40
N GLN A 40 -1.60 -1.88 4.28
CA GLN A 40 -0.92 -2.14 3.01
C GLN A 40 -1.71 -3.18 2.24
N ILE A 41 -1.87 -2.94 0.95
CA ILE A 41 -2.56 -3.83 0.03
C ILE A 41 -1.59 -4.23 -1.06
N ILE A 42 -1.55 -5.53 -1.34
CA ILE A 42 -0.86 -6.13 -2.48
C ILE A 42 -1.91 -6.72 -3.41
N LYS A 43 -1.97 -6.20 -4.63
CA LYS A 43 -2.99 -6.53 -5.62
C LYS A 43 -2.33 -7.09 -6.89
N GLY A 44 -2.90 -8.13 -7.49
CA GLY A 44 -2.50 -8.59 -8.81
C GLY A 44 -2.86 -7.56 -9.88
N LYS A 45 -1.90 -7.15 -10.71
CA LYS A 45 -2.12 -6.16 -11.78
C LYS A 45 -3.11 -6.67 -12.83
N ASN A 46 -2.99 -7.94 -13.20
CA ASN A 46 -3.81 -8.58 -14.23
C ASN A 46 -5.16 -9.07 -13.70
N THR A 47 -5.16 -9.75 -12.55
CA THR A 47 -6.39 -10.31 -11.96
C THR A 47 -7.26 -9.27 -11.29
N GLY A 48 -6.67 -8.18 -10.82
CA GLY A 48 -7.35 -7.16 -10.03
C GLY A 48 -7.61 -7.57 -8.57
N PHE A 49 -7.41 -8.84 -8.20
CA PHE A 49 -7.63 -9.33 -6.85
C PHE A 49 -6.58 -8.83 -5.86
N ILE A 50 -7.03 -8.57 -4.64
CA ILE A 50 -6.15 -8.38 -3.49
C ILE A 50 -5.64 -9.76 -3.06
N TYR A 51 -4.33 -9.93 -3.10
CA TYR A 51 -3.66 -11.16 -2.71
C TYR A 51 -3.23 -11.12 -1.24
N GLU A 52 -2.80 -9.96 -0.76
CA GLU A 52 -2.27 -9.83 0.59
C GLU A 52 -2.58 -8.47 1.22
N ILE A 53 -2.76 -8.48 2.53
CA ILE A 53 -3.04 -7.30 3.35
C ILE A 53 -2.12 -7.32 4.56
N GLN A 54 -1.50 -6.17 4.85
CA GLN A 54 -0.70 -6.01 6.05
C GLN A 54 -1.08 -4.81 6.87
N ILE A 55 -0.97 -4.99 8.19
CA ILE A 55 -1.36 -3.97 9.16
C ILE A 55 -0.12 -3.50 9.92
N GLY A 56 0.04 -2.18 9.95
CA GLY A 56 1.13 -1.50 10.66
C GLY A 56 0.63 -0.30 11.45
N PRO A 57 1.35 0.16 12.47
CA PRO A 57 1.00 1.40 13.17
C PRO A 57 1.42 2.63 12.35
N GLY A 58 0.79 3.77 12.61
CA GLY A 58 0.99 5.01 11.84
C GLY A 58 2.42 5.52 11.67
N LYS A 59 3.30 5.28 12.66
CA LYS A 59 4.71 5.70 12.62
C LYS A 59 5.55 4.86 11.67
N GLU A 60 5.16 3.61 11.43
CA GLU A 60 5.93 2.67 10.62
C GLU A 60 6.02 3.15 9.17
N HIS A 61 7.20 3.11 8.56
CA HIS A 61 7.36 3.49 7.16
C HIS A 61 6.77 2.45 6.22
N ASP A 62 6.19 2.86 5.10
CA ASP A 62 5.48 1.98 4.17
C ASP A 62 6.39 0.85 3.64
N PHE A 63 7.63 1.17 3.28
CA PHE A 63 8.62 0.16 2.90
C PHE A 63 9.01 -0.81 4.02
N HIS A 64 8.99 -0.37 5.29
CA HIS A 64 9.26 -1.27 6.41
C HIS A 64 8.09 -2.24 6.62
N LEU A 65 6.86 -1.76 6.47
CA LEU A 65 5.67 -2.61 6.50
C LEU A 65 5.71 -3.68 5.40
N PHE A 66 6.17 -3.34 4.19
CA PHE A 66 6.36 -4.30 3.10
C PHE A 66 7.45 -5.34 3.38
N LYS A 67 8.55 -4.94 4.03
CA LYS A 67 9.61 -5.89 4.39
C LYS A 67 9.15 -6.96 5.38
N ARG A 68 8.16 -6.67 6.23
CA ARG A 68 7.60 -7.64 7.19
C ARG A 68 6.92 -8.83 6.50
N THR A 69 6.50 -8.67 5.25
CA THR A 69 5.88 -9.72 4.44
C THR A 69 6.77 -10.33 3.40
N PHE A 70 7.89 -9.67 3.15
CA PHE A 70 8.82 -10.11 2.13
C PHE A 70 9.65 -11.29 2.68
N GLU A 71 9.07 -12.49 2.68
CA GLU A 71 9.76 -13.75 2.96
C GLU A 71 10.06 -14.48 1.64
N GLY A 72 10.87 -13.87 0.76
CA GLY A 72 11.28 -14.51 -0.49
C GLY A 72 10.14 -14.71 -1.48
N SER A 73 9.41 -13.62 -1.79
CA SER A 73 8.46 -13.66 -2.91
C SER A 73 9.17 -14.16 -4.16
N PRO A 74 8.55 -15.06 -4.94
CA PRO A 74 9.13 -15.61 -6.15
C PRO A 74 9.79 -14.55 -7.05
N ASP A 75 10.96 -14.86 -7.60
CA ASP A 75 11.79 -13.92 -8.39
C ASP A 75 11.10 -13.39 -9.65
N ASN A 76 9.99 -14.02 -10.07
CA ASN A 76 9.17 -13.66 -11.22
C ASN A 76 8.10 -12.58 -10.92
N ILE A 77 8.01 -12.07 -9.68
CA ILE A 77 7.04 -11.04 -9.31
C ILE A 77 7.70 -9.66 -9.36
N THR A 78 7.06 -8.71 -10.05
CA THR A 78 7.47 -7.30 -10.06
C THR A 78 6.47 -6.46 -9.28
N TYR A 79 6.96 -5.67 -8.32
CA TYR A 79 6.16 -4.80 -7.48
C TYR A 79 6.16 -3.35 -7.97
N THR A 80 5.00 -2.85 -8.38
CA THR A 80 4.81 -1.45 -8.75
C THR A 80 4.26 -0.67 -7.57
N ALA A 81 4.99 0.38 -7.16
CA ALA A 81 4.71 1.12 -5.93
C ALA A 81 5.08 2.61 -6.07
N ASP A 82 4.75 3.41 -5.06
CA ASP A 82 5.04 4.84 -5.03
C ASP A 82 6.48 5.15 -4.51
N LEU A 83 6.80 6.44 -4.39
CA LEU A 83 8.11 6.89 -3.87
C LEU A 83 8.36 6.48 -2.40
N GLY A 84 7.33 6.09 -1.66
CA GLY A 84 7.44 5.51 -0.31
C GLY A 84 8.13 4.14 -0.31
N TYR A 85 8.36 3.55 -1.48
CA TYR A 85 9.01 2.25 -1.66
C TYR A 85 10.38 2.33 -2.34
N ILE A 86 10.98 3.53 -2.42
CA ILE A 86 12.35 3.68 -2.91
C ILE A 86 13.29 2.72 -2.19
N GLY A 87 14.01 1.93 -2.97
CA GLY A 87 14.91 0.87 -2.48
C GLY A 87 14.32 -0.53 -2.53
N ILE A 88 13.09 -0.71 -3.04
CA ILE A 88 12.49 -2.03 -3.28
C ILE A 88 13.37 -2.94 -4.15
N ASN A 89 14.03 -2.37 -5.16
CA ASN A 89 15.00 -3.05 -6.03
C ASN A 89 16.23 -3.63 -5.33
N LYS A 90 16.44 -3.34 -4.04
CA LYS A 90 17.51 -3.96 -3.24
C LYS A 90 17.12 -5.33 -2.69
N ILE A 91 15.83 -5.65 -2.68
CA ILE A 91 15.31 -6.89 -2.09
C ILE A 91 14.45 -7.71 -3.07
N THR A 92 13.83 -7.07 -4.07
CA THR A 92 12.98 -7.73 -5.08
C THR A 92 12.83 -6.86 -6.32
N ASN A 93 12.25 -7.36 -7.41
CA ASN A 93 11.97 -6.56 -8.59
C ASN A 93 10.87 -5.53 -8.28
N GLY A 94 11.12 -4.26 -8.54
CA GLY A 94 10.11 -3.23 -8.36
C GLY A 94 10.23 -2.00 -9.23
N ASN A 95 9.07 -1.49 -9.62
CA ASN A 95 8.90 -0.28 -10.38
C ASN A 95 8.47 0.84 -9.42
N THR A 96 9.37 1.79 -9.19
CA THR A 96 9.08 3.00 -8.39
C THR A 96 9.44 4.23 -9.20
N PRO A 97 8.72 5.36 -9.04
CA PRO A 97 9.00 6.54 -9.82
C PRO A 97 10.42 7.07 -9.58
N TYR A 98 11.01 7.71 -10.59
CA TYR A 98 12.24 8.48 -10.42
C TYR A 98 11.97 9.68 -9.51
N LYS A 99 12.81 9.85 -8.49
CA LYS A 99 12.68 10.93 -7.51
C LYS A 99 13.39 12.18 -8.00
N LYS A 100 12.63 13.26 -8.24
CA LYS A 100 13.18 14.60 -8.48
C LYS A 100 13.92 15.12 -7.25
N SER A 101 15.10 15.72 -7.44
CA SER A 101 15.82 16.44 -6.38
C SER A 101 16.41 17.75 -6.91
N LYS A 102 16.84 18.65 -6.01
CA LYS A 102 17.43 19.95 -6.40
C LYS A 102 18.65 19.81 -7.33
N LYS A 103 19.45 18.76 -7.14
CA LYS A 103 20.67 18.50 -7.93
C LYS A 103 20.45 17.53 -9.09
N HIS A 104 19.32 16.82 -9.09
CA HIS A 104 18.96 15.84 -10.11
C HIS A 104 17.52 16.12 -10.56
N PRO A 105 17.33 17.08 -11.48
CA PRO A 105 16.06 17.25 -12.16
C PRO A 105 15.74 16.00 -12.99
N LEU A 106 14.45 15.74 -13.23
CA LEU A 106 14.03 14.63 -14.07
C LEU A 106 14.33 14.95 -15.54
N THR A 107 14.83 13.96 -16.25
CA THR A 107 14.91 13.96 -17.72
C THR A 107 13.54 13.68 -18.33
N GLU A 108 13.33 14.04 -19.60
CA GLU A 108 12.07 13.77 -20.31
C GLU A 108 11.68 12.29 -20.27
N LYS A 109 12.66 11.39 -20.40
CA LYS A 109 12.44 9.93 -20.31
C LYS A 109 12.00 9.48 -18.92
N GLU A 110 12.58 10.05 -17.86
CA GLU A 110 12.17 9.73 -16.48
C GLU A 110 10.77 10.28 -16.17
N GLU A 111 10.42 11.44 -16.74
CA GLU A 111 9.06 11.99 -16.64
C GLU A 111 8.04 11.13 -17.37
N GLU A 112 8.37 10.64 -18.57
CA GLU A 112 7.52 9.72 -19.33
C GLU A 112 7.33 8.40 -18.59
N TYR A 113 8.41 7.81 -18.06
CA TYR A 113 8.32 6.61 -17.21
C TYR A 113 7.43 6.86 -15.99
N ASN A 114 7.60 7.99 -15.29
CA ASN A 114 6.76 8.33 -14.13
C ASN A 114 5.29 8.50 -14.52
N LYS A 115 4.99 9.00 -15.71
CA LYS A 115 3.61 9.12 -16.23
C LYS A 115 2.99 7.74 -16.49
N GLU A 116 3.71 6.83 -17.14
CA GLU A 116 3.22 5.46 -17.36
C GLU A 116 3.01 4.74 -16.03
N LEU A 117 3.96 4.84 -15.10
CA LEU A 117 3.83 4.24 -13.78
C LEU A 117 2.64 4.83 -12.98
N ALA A 118 2.37 6.12 -13.12
CA ALA A 118 1.20 6.75 -12.52
C ALA A 118 -0.11 6.17 -13.08
N LYS A 119 -0.20 5.90 -14.40
CA LYS A 119 -1.37 5.25 -15.01
C LYS A 119 -1.62 3.86 -14.43
N GLU A 120 -0.55 3.08 -14.21
CA GLU A 120 -0.67 1.75 -13.60
C GLU A 120 -1.16 1.82 -12.15
N ARG A 121 -0.69 2.82 -11.39
CA ARG A 121 -1.07 3.00 -9.99
C ARG A 121 -2.54 3.41 -9.78
N ILE A 122 -3.20 4.00 -10.79
CA ILE A 122 -4.63 4.34 -10.72
C ILE A 122 -5.48 3.14 -10.29
N TYR A 123 -5.13 1.92 -10.74
CA TYR A 123 -5.90 0.72 -10.41
C TYR A 123 -5.87 0.34 -8.94
N ILE A 124 -4.78 0.57 -8.22
CA ILE A 124 -4.72 0.32 -6.77
C ILE A 124 -5.32 1.50 -5.97
N GLU A 125 -5.23 2.72 -6.51
CA GLU A 125 -5.92 3.89 -5.94
C GLU A 125 -7.45 3.74 -6.01
N HIS A 126 -7.98 3.15 -7.09
CA HIS A 126 -9.39 2.77 -7.21
C HIS A 126 -9.78 1.73 -6.16
N THR A 127 -8.96 0.69 -5.93
CA THR A 127 -9.19 -0.29 -4.87
C THR A 127 -9.23 0.38 -3.49
N ASN A 128 -8.26 1.27 -3.19
CA ASN A 128 -8.27 2.04 -1.95
C ASN A 128 -9.49 2.96 -1.81
N SER A 129 -9.96 3.54 -2.91
CA SER A 129 -11.17 4.36 -2.95
C SER A 129 -12.42 3.51 -2.69
N TRP A 130 -12.51 2.31 -3.26
CA TRP A 130 -13.59 1.36 -3.01
C TRP A 130 -13.64 0.93 -1.53
N ILE A 131 -12.50 0.55 -0.96
CA ILE A 131 -12.39 0.15 0.45
C ILE A 131 -12.83 1.29 1.38
N LYS A 132 -12.52 2.54 1.01
CA LYS A 132 -12.93 3.74 1.76
C LYS A 132 -14.41 4.09 1.64
N ARG A 133 -15.20 3.43 0.79
CA ARG A 133 -16.67 3.54 0.82
C ARG A 133 -17.21 3.10 2.19
N PHE A 134 -16.55 2.13 2.83
CA PHE A 134 -16.87 1.69 4.18
C PHE A 134 -16.39 2.72 5.20
N LYS A 135 -17.32 3.38 5.89
CA LYS A 135 -17.02 4.45 6.87
C LYS A 135 -16.13 3.99 8.03
N ILE A 136 -16.09 2.69 8.31
CA ILE A 136 -15.19 2.10 9.30
C ILE A 136 -13.70 2.24 8.89
N LEU A 137 -13.40 2.29 7.59
CA LEU A 137 -12.05 2.45 7.02
C LEU A 137 -11.81 3.80 6.32
N SER A 138 -12.75 4.75 6.34
CA SER A 138 -12.51 6.11 5.82
C SER A 138 -12.70 7.23 6.83
N THR A 139 -13.29 6.93 7.98
CA THR A 139 -13.40 7.88 9.09
C THR A 139 -12.51 7.44 10.24
N LYS A 140 -12.57 8.18 11.36
CA LYS A 140 -11.90 7.75 12.58
C LYS A 140 -12.49 6.40 13.03
N PHE A 141 -11.65 5.37 13.09
CA PHE A 141 -12.00 4.07 13.65
C PHE A 141 -12.27 4.24 15.15
N ARG A 142 -13.51 3.91 15.57
CA ARG A 142 -14.00 4.09 16.95
C ARG A 142 -14.11 2.78 17.72
N ASN A 143 -14.02 1.64 17.02
CA ASN A 143 -14.11 0.32 17.64
C ASN A 143 -12.83 -0.07 18.36
N ASN A 144 -12.87 -1.19 19.08
CA ASN A 144 -11.70 -1.76 19.71
C ASN A 144 -10.65 -2.14 18.65
N LEU A 145 -9.43 -1.62 18.79
CA LEU A 145 -8.33 -1.80 17.83
C LEU A 145 -7.96 -3.26 17.59
N LYS A 146 -8.27 -4.17 18.53
CA LYS A 146 -8.03 -5.61 18.33
C LYS A 146 -8.79 -6.18 17.11
N TYR A 147 -9.88 -5.55 16.69
CA TYR A 147 -10.66 -5.95 15.51
C TYR A 147 -10.28 -5.22 14.23
N PHE A 148 -9.34 -4.28 14.28
CA PHE A 148 -9.00 -3.45 13.12
C PHE A 148 -8.55 -4.30 11.93
N ALA A 149 -7.65 -5.27 12.16
CA ALA A 149 -7.19 -6.20 11.14
C ALA A 149 -8.34 -7.03 10.56
N SER A 150 -9.24 -7.56 11.40
CA SER A 150 -10.40 -8.34 10.96
C SER A 150 -11.34 -7.52 10.06
N PHE A 151 -11.59 -6.26 10.40
CA PHE A 151 -12.39 -5.38 9.55
C PHE A 151 -11.69 -5.06 8.23
N ALA A 152 -10.38 -4.82 8.24
CA ALA A 152 -9.61 -4.58 7.03
C ALA A 152 -9.68 -5.79 6.08
N VAL A 153 -9.44 -7.00 6.61
CA VAL A 153 -9.52 -8.26 5.84
C VAL A 153 -10.93 -8.47 5.30
N LEU A 154 -11.97 -8.30 6.13
CA LEU A 154 -13.36 -8.45 5.70
C LEU A 154 -13.70 -7.52 4.54
N VAL A 155 -13.37 -6.22 4.64
CA VAL A 155 -13.67 -5.27 3.57
C VAL A 155 -12.89 -5.60 2.29
N CYS A 156 -11.64 -6.02 2.39
CA CYS A 156 -10.87 -6.43 1.20
C CYS A 156 -11.40 -7.74 0.58
N ALA A 157 -11.89 -8.68 1.39
CA ALA A 157 -12.56 -9.87 0.88
C ALA A 157 -13.85 -9.52 0.14
N LEU A 158 -14.63 -8.56 0.66
CA LEU A 158 -15.80 -8.03 -0.04
C LEU A 158 -15.42 -7.34 -1.35
N PHE A 159 -14.28 -6.64 -1.41
CA PHE A 159 -13.77 -6.08 -2.66
C PHE A 159 -13.51 -7.19 -3.68
N ASN A 160 -12.80 -8.26 -3.29
CA ASN A 160 -12.54 -9.38 -4.18
C ASN A 160 -13.84 -10.04 -4.67
N LEU A 161 -14.86 -10.15 -3.82
CA LEU A 161 -16.18 -10.67 -4.20
C LEU A 161 -16.91 -9.76 -5.20
N ASP A 162 -16.76 -8.44 -5.09
CA ASP A 162 -17.39 -7.45 -5.98
C ASP A 162 -16.80 -7.47 -7.40
N ILE A 163 -15.54 -7.88 -7.53
CA ILE A 163 -14.81 -7.90 -8.81
C ILE A 163 -14.61 -9.30 -9.41
N ALA A 164 -15.07 -10.34 -8.70
CA ALA A 164 -15.03 -11.73 -9.16
C ALA A 164 -16.15 -12.03 -10.15
#